data_AF-A0A419E3R0-F1
#
_entry.id   AF-A0A419E3R0-F1
#
_cell.length_a   1.000
_cell.length_b   1.000
_cell.length_c   1.000
_cell.angle_alpha   90.00
_cell.angle_beta   90.00
_cell.angle_gamma   90.00
#
_symmetry.space_group_name_H-M   'P 1'
#
loop_
_entity.id
_entity.type
_entity.pdbx_description
1 polymer ?
#
loop_
_entity_poly.entity_id
_entity_poly.type
_entity_poly.pdbx_seq_one_letter_code
_entity_poly.pdbx_strand_id
1 'polypeptide(L)'
;MKTKLFSTFFIIALLAAACAPAVQDVSAPAATATLTAVASAAPTSTVTVAAATGLTYPIVDTAQATCYDNDTAIPCPEDGSTFSGQDGNYQGLAPSYQVNGDGTVTDLVTGLTWTQSPDLNGDGTINAQDKLTYSGALDYADSLTVAGYDDWRLPSIKELYSLMNFNGYTGISDQNFSSVPSNAVPYIDTSVFAFAYGDTSAGERYIDAQFATSTKYMSTTMNGAETMFGVNFADGRIKGYGLADPRGGSEKTFYALFVRGNPAYGQNDFADNSNGTVTDNATGLTWLQADSGSFGAGPYGDGSLNWEQALAWCASLDYAGNSDWRLPNIKELQSLVDYSRSPDTTNSAAISALFQTTYLTNGINNSGYANYPHTWSSTTHLDGMDPEARAAYIAFGEAQGLMNGTMMDVHGAGAQRSDMKSGAPSQLPVGAGPQGDVQSIYNYARCVRGGAVSYVSGYAGTSSSAQGQPSGQPPQSGPQGGTPPQEAIAACSASSVGAACSFSSPNGTVTGTCQLIEQQLACVPLTPP
;
A
#
# COMPACT_ATOMS: atom_id res chain seq x y z
N MET A 1 7.51 -46.17 40.27
CA MET A 1 7.39 -47.64 40.17
C MET A 1 5.96 -48.07 40.42
N LYS A 2 5.22 -48.48 39.38
CA LYS A 2 4.49 -49.76 39.35
C LYS A 2 3.90 -49.95 37.94
N THR A 3 4.04 -51.18 37.48
CA THR A 3 4.04 -51.69 36.11
C THR A 3 2.66 -52.22 35.71
N LYS A 4 2.18 -51.80 34.52
CA LYS A 4 1.82 -52.60 33.33
C LYS A 4 1.17 -54.02 33.47
N LEU A 5 0.11 -54.21 32.64
CA LEU A 5 -0.18 -55.29 31.64
C LEU A 5 -1.39 -56.27 31.82
N PHE A 6 -2.27 -56.26 30.78
CA PHE A 6 -3.02 -57.32 30.03
C PHE A 6 -4.19 -58.08 30.71
N SER A 7 -5.43 -58.03 30.18
CA SER A 7 -6.06 -58.65 28.98
C SER A 7 -6.50 -60.12 29.20
N THR A 8 -7.78 -60.47 28.96
CA THR A 8 -8.28 -61.64 28.18
C THR A 8 -9.83 -61.69 28.13
N PHE A 9 -10.35 -62.06 26.95
CA PHE A 9 -11.73 -62.31 26.49
C PHE A 9 -12.45 -63.53 27.11
N PHE A 10 -13.80 -63.57 27.05
CA PHE A 10 -14.57 -64.74 26.56
C PHE A 10 -15.98 -64.37 26.08
N ILE A 11 -16.40 -65.03 24.98
CA ILE A 11 -17.65 -64.90 24.21
C ILE A 11 -18.58 -66.06 24.56
N ILE A 12 -19.91 -65.85 24.57
CA ILE A 12 -20.92 -66.89 24.26
C ILE A 12 -22.02 -66.31 23.35
N ALA A 13 -22.26 -66.99 22.22
CA ALA A 13 -23.33 -66.80 21.24
C ALA A 13 -24.62 -67.55 21.68
N LEU A 14 -25.84 -67.42 21.12
CA LEU A 14 -26.22 -67.76 19.74
C LEU A 14 -27.78 -67.66 19.56
N LEU A 15 -28.26 -67.09 18.43
CA LEU A 15 -29.44 -67.41 17.55
C LEU A 15 -30.90 -67.51 18.12
N ALA A 16 -32.02 -67.23 17.40
CA ALA A 16 -32.35 -67.10 15.97
C ALA A 16 -33.71 -66.36 15.70
N ALA A 17 -33.85 -65.79 14.48
CA ALA A 17 -34.96 -65.83 13.49
C ALA A 17 -36.45 -65.64 13.89
N ALA A 18 -37.38 -65.08 13.10
CA ALA A 18 -37.43 -64.38 11.80
C ALA A 18 -38.90 -63.98 11.49
N CYS A 19 -39.07 -63.20 10.41
CA CYS A 19 -40.26 -63.06 9.54
C CYS A 19 -41.32 -61.96 9.81
N ALA A 20 -41.42 -61.06 8.83
CA ALA A 20 -42.55 -60.19 8.51
C ALA A 20 -43.70 -61.01 7.82
N PRO A 21 -44.91 -60.46 7.52
CA PRO A 21 -45.11 -59.38 6.55
C PRO A 21 -46.22 -58.34 6.88
N ALA A 22 -46.34 -57.36 5.99
CA ALA A 22 -47.19 -56.17 6.00
C ALA A 22 -48.68 -56.38 5.69
N VAL A 23 -49.54 -55.43 6.09
CA VAL A 23 -50.77 -55.02 5.37
C VAL A 23 -51.07 -53.53 5.65
N GLN A 24 -51.46 -52.80 4.60
CA GLN A 24 -51.88 -51.40 4.58
C GLN A 24 -53.30 -51.19 5.12
N ASP A 25 -53.62 -49.99 5.62
CA ASP A 25 -54.97 -49.45 5.42
C ASP A 25 -55.03 -47.92 5.35
N VAL A 26 -56.02 -47.44 4.60
CA VAL A 26 -56.17 -46.09 4.04
C VAL A 26 -57.31 -45.38 4.78
N SER A 27 -57.14 -44.12 5.19
CA SER A 27 -58.18 -43.06 5.15
C SER A 27 -57.83 -41.83 6.01
N ALA A 28 -57.99 -40.63 5.43
CA ALA A 28 -58.03 -39.33 6.11
C ALA A 28 -59.48 -39.02 6.58
N PRO A 29 -59.72 -38.10 7.56
CA PRO A 29 -59.79 -36.68 7.20
C PRO A 29 -59.40 -35.63 8.28
N ALA A 30 -59.08 -34.43 7.77
CA ALA A 30 -59.33 -33.07 8.27
C ALA A 30 -58.93 -32.63 9.70
N ALA A 31 -58.00 -31.65 9.80
CA ALA A 31 -58.23 -30.36 10.48
C ALA A 31 -57.04 -29.38 10.35
N THR A 32 -57.38 -28.12 10.03
CA THR A 32 -56.73 -26.85 10.38
C THR A 32 -55.25 -26.63 10.04
N ALA A 33 -55.02 -25.86 8.96
CA ALA A 33 -53.74 -25.20 8.69
C ALA A 33 -53.61 -23.93 9.55
N THR A 34 -52.65 -23.93 10.47
CA THR A 34 -52.04 -22.70 11.00
C THR A 34 -50.85 -22.35 10.10
N LEU A 35 -50.83 -21.11 9.59
CA LEU A 35 -49.71 -20.57 8.81
C LEU A 35 -48.48 -20.44 9.73
N THR A 36 -47.49 -21.30 9.55
CA THR A 36 -46.10 -21.01 9.92
C THR A 36 -45.42 -20.36 8.72
N ALA A 37 -45.17 -19.06 8.82
CA ALA A 37 -44.24 -18.37 7.93
C ALA A 37 -42.84 -18.94 8.19
N VAL A 38 -42.38 -19.82 7.30
CA VAL A 38 -40.99 -20.25 7.27
C VAL A 38 -40.21 -19.08 6.66
N ALA A 39 -39.42 -18.40 7.48
CA ALA A 39 -38.44 -17.45 6.99
C ALA A 39 -37.46 -18.21 6.08
N SER A 40 -37.62 -18.06 4.78
CA SER A 40 -36.64 -18.50 3.79
C SER A 40 -35.38 -17.67 4.03
N ALA A 41 -34.37 -18.26 4.67
CA ALA A 41 -33.03 -17.72 4.66
C ALA A 41 -32.64 -17.45 3.20
N ALA A 42 -32.34 -16.19 2.88
CA ALA A 42 -31.81 -15.83 1.58
C ALA A 42 -30.52 -16.64 1.35
N PRO A 43 -30.27 -17.15 0.14
CA PRO A 43 -29.02 -17.82 -0.16
C PRO A 43 -27.89 -16.82 0.07
N THR A 44 -27.01 -17.13 1.02
CA THR A 44 -25.70 -16.48 1.14
C THR A 44 -24.97 -16.71 -0.17
N SER A 45 -25.04 -15.70 -1.04
CA SER A 45 -24.21 -15.66 -2.24
C SER A 45 -22.79 -15.42 -1.75
N THR A 46 -22.07 -16.51 -1.49
CA THR A 46 -20.61 -16.48 -1.46
C THR A 46 -20.17 -16.02 -2.84
N VAL A 47 -19.89 -14.74 -2.98
CA VAL A 47 -19.15 -14.25 -4.15
C VAL A 47 -17.77 -14.87 -4.02
N THR A 48 -17.56 -15.99 -4.71
CA THR A 48 -16.22 -16.51 -4.94
C THR A 48 -15.54 -15.50 -5.86
N VAL A 49 -14.88 -14.49 -5.26
CA VAL A 49 -13.92 -13.68 -5.99
C VAL A 49 -12.86 -14.65 -6.47
N ALA A 50 -12.79 -14.88 -7.77
CA ALA A 50 -11.74 -15.67 -8.36
C ALA A 50 -10.40 -14.99 -8.04
N ALA A 51 -9.57 -15.64 -7.22
CA ALA A 51 -8.17 -15.27 -7.08
C ALA A 51 -7.50 -15.50 -8.44
N ALA A 52 -7.45 -14.47 -9.28
CA ALA A 52 -7.03 -14.54 -10.67
C ALA A 52 -5.58 -15.07 -10.86
N THR A 53 -4.81 -15.19 -9.77
CA THR A 53 -3.40 -15.59 -9.78
C THR A 53 -3.10 -16.87 -8.98
N GLY A 54 -4.04 -17.38 -8.17
CA GLY A 54 -3.79 -18.51 -7.25
C GLY A 54 -2.80 -18.21 -6.11
N LEU A 55 -2.34 -16.96 -5.97
CA LEU A 55 -1.43 -16.51 -4.93
C LEU A 55 -2.18 -16.25 -3.61
N THR A 56 -1.57 -16.56 -2.47
CA THR A 56 -2.11 -16.24 -1.14
C THR A 56 -1.74 -14.82 -0.69
N TYR A 57 -0.65 -14.28 -1.23
CA TYR A 57 -0.17 -12.92 -0.99
C TYR A 57 0.10 -12.18 -2.30
N PRO A 58 -0.93 -11.94 -3.15
CA PRO A 58 -0.78 -11.13 -4.35
C PRO A 58 -0.47 -9.68 -3.98
N ILE A 59 0.70 -9.17 -4.39
CA ILE A 59 1.11 -7.81 -4.05
C ILE A 59 0.37 -6.81 -4.93
N VAL A 60 -0.43 -5.96 -4.31
CA VAL A 60 -1.08 -4.81 -4.98
C VAL A 60 0.00 -3.86 -5.49
N ASP A 61 -0.16 -3.38 -6.71
CA ASP A 61 0.72 -2.38 -7.32
C ASP A 61 0.71 -1.05 -6.52
N THR A 62 1.77 -0.25 -6.67
CA THR A 62 1.87 1.07 -6.03
C THR A 62 0.98 2.11 -6.69
N ALA A 63 0.48 1.80 -7.89
CA ALA A 63 -0.21 2.66 -8.85
C ALA A 63 0.65 3.79 -9.44
N GLN A 64 1.94 3.87 -9.10
CA GLN A 64 2.81 4.93 -9.61
C GLN A 64 3.14 4.68 -11.08
N ALA A 65 2.52 5.47 -11.96
CA ALA A 65 2.73 5.37 -13.40
C ALA A 65 3.68 6.44 -13.97
N THR A 66 3.94 7.51 -13.20
CA THR A 66 4.88 8.56 -13.60
C THR A 66 6.31 8.11 -13.33
N CYS A 67 7.20 8.41 -14.26
CA CYS A 67 8.62 8.22 -14.12
C CYS A 67 9.31 9.52 -13.71
N TYR A 68 10.45 9.39 -13.04
CA TYR A 68 11.19 10.51 -12.48
C TYR A 68 12.68 10.34 -12.74
N ASP A 69 13.39 11.44 -12.86
CA ASP A 69 14.85 11.47 -12.71
C ASP A 69 15.19 11.75 -11.23
N ASN A 70 16.30 12.46 -11.01
CA ASN A 70 16.79 12.83 -9.68
C ASN A 70 15.86 13.79 -8.92
N ASP A 71 15.10 14.64 -9.60
CA ASP A 71 14.33 15.72 -8.97
C ASP A 71 13.13 16.21 -9.77
N THR A 72 12.83 15.59 -10.91
CA THR A 72 11.77 16.03 -11.82
C THR A 72 11.01 14.84 -12.40
N ALA A 73 9.72 15.04 -12.72
CA ALA A 73 8.94 14.08 -13.49
C ALA A 73 9.37 14.06 -14.96
N ILE A 74 9.54 12.87 -15.53
CA ILE A 74 9.99 12.65 -16.91
C ILE A 74 9.08 11.64 -17.63
N PRO A 75 9.06 11.62 -18.98
CA PRO A 75 8.53 10.49 -19.72
C PRO A 75 9.27 9.21 -19.31
N CYS A 76 8.55 8.08 -19.23
CA CYS A 76 9.18 6.83 -18.82
C CYS A 76 10.30 6.41 -19.80
N PRO A 77 11.56 6.26 -19.32
CA PRO A 77 12.67 5.92 -20.19
C PRO A 77 12.51 4.53 -20.78
N GLU A 78 12.96 4.37 -22.03
CA GLU A 78 13.05 3.06 -22.69
C GLU A 78 14.08 2.16 -21.99
N ASP A 79 13.90 0.86 -22.13
CA ASP A 79 14.76 -0.15 -21.50
C ASP A 79 16.25 0.06 -21.83
N GLY A 80 17.10 -0.11 -20.82
CA GLY A 80 18.54 0.16 -20.88
C GLY A 80 18.95 1.64 -20.89
N SER A 81 18.00 2.59 -20.85
CA SER A 81 18.30 4.03 -20.73
C SER A 81 18.53 4.44 -19.27
N THR A 82 19.15 5.60 -19.06
CA THR A 82 19.25 6.26 -17.74
C THR A 82 17.86 6.39 -17.10
N PHE A 83 17.75 6.04 -15.81
CA PHE A 83 16.48 5.99 -15.05
C PHE A 83 15.41 5.02 -15.56
N SER A 84 15.75 4.10 -16.48
CA SER A 84 14.85 3.00 -16.84
C SER A 84 14.77 1.96 -15.71
N GLY A 85 13.68 1.20 -15.70
CA GLY A 85 13.45 0.14 -14.71
C GLY A 85 12.90 0.63 -13.37
N GLN A 86 12.42 1.88 -13.31
CA GLN A 86 11.74 2.41 -12.13
C GLN A 86 10.29 1.93 -12.05
N ASP A 87 9.56 2.26 -10.98
CA ASP A 87 8.19 1.79 -10.75
C ASP A 87 7.25 2.09 -11.93
N GLY A 88 7.26 3.32 -12.44
CA GLY A 88 6.46 3.72 -13.61
C GLY A 88 6.80 2.99 -14.93
N ASN A 89 7.92 2.26 -15.00
CA ASN A 89 8.22 1.37 -16.14
C ASN A 89 7.54 0.00 -16.03
N TYR A 90 6.88 -0.30 -14.92
CA TYR A 90 6.27 -1.59 -14.64
C TYR A 90 4.82 -1.43 -14.21
N GLN A 91 3.98 -2.38 -14.61
CA GLN A 91 2.61 -2.47 -14.16
C GLN A 91 2.38 -3.84 -13.54
N GLY A 92 2.12 -3.85 -12.23
CA GLY A 92 1.71 -5.03 -11.47
C GLY A 92 0.20 -5.21 -11.40
N LEU A 93 -0.25 -5.80 -10.29
CA LEU A 93 -1.67 -5.98 -9.98
C LEU A 93 -2.26 -4.64 -9.52
N ALA A 94 -2.75 -3.84 -10.47
CA ALA A 94 -3.37 -2.54 -10.19
C ALA A 94 -4.43 -2.64 -9.08
N PRO A 95 -4.49 -1.66 -8.15
CA PRO A 95 -5.55 -1.63 -7.13
C PRO A 95 -6.93 -1.77 -7.77
N SER A 96 -7.75 -2.67 -7.22
CA SER A 96 -9.07 -2.99 -7.77
C SER A 96 -10.04 -3.21 -6.63
N TYR A 97 -11.02 -2.32 -6.52
CA TYR A 97 -11.94 -2.26 -5.39
C TYR A 97 -13.39 -2.37 -5.84
N GLN A 98 -14.18 -3.11 -5.08
CA GLN A 98 -15.64 -3.13 -5.18
C GLN A 98 -16.22 -2.47 -3.93
N VAL A 99 -16.85 -1.31 -4.09
CA VAL A 99 -17.65 -0.67 -3.04
C VAL A 99 -18.99 -1.38 -2.95
N ASN A 100 -19.30 -1.95 -1.78
CA ASN A 100 -20.45 -2.84 -1.61
C ASN A 100 -21.76 -2.10 -1.26
N GLY A 101 -21.68 -0.81 -0.91
CA GLY A 101 -22.84 0.02 -0.57
C GLY A 101 -23.42 -0.24 0.83
N ASP A 102 -22.75 -1.06 1.64
CA ASP A 102 -23.12 -1.43 3.01
C ASP A 102 -22.09 -0.96 4.06
N GLY A 103 -21.23 0.00 3.68
CA GLY A 103 -20.11 0.48 4.49
C GLY A 103 -18.83 -0.34 4.36
N THR A 104 -18.78 -1.33 3.45
CA THR A 104 -17.59 -2.14 3.18
C THR A 104 -17.05 -1.99 1.76
N VAL A 105 -15.76 -2.30 1.62
CA VAL A 105 -15.03 -2.34 0.34
C VAL A 105 -14.33 -3.68 0.21
N THR A 106 -14.60 -4.41 -0.87
CA THR A 106 -13.85 -5.63 -1.21
C THR A 106 -12.67 -5.28 -2.11
N ASP A 107 -11.47 -5.64 -1.69
CA ASP A 107 -10.26 -5.58 -2.50
C ASP A 107 -10.16 -6.85 -3.33
N LEU A 108 -10.31 -6.69 -4.65
CA LEU A 108 -10.36 -7.79 -5.62
C LEU A 108 -8.98 -8.37 -5.93
N VAL A 109 -7.89 -7.70 -5.54
CA VAL A 109 -6.53 -8.23 -5.67
C VAL A 109 -6.20 -9.07 -4.45
N THR A 110 -6.37 -8.52 -3.25
CA THR A 110 -5.92 -9.18 -2.01
C THR A 110 -6.93 -10.19 -1.47
N GLY A 111 -8.20 -10.12 -1.89
CA GLY A 111 -9.28 -10.89 -1.31
C GLY A 111 -9.66 -10.46 0.11
N LEU A 112 -9.16 -9.31 0.56
CA LEU A 112 -9.53 -8.67 1.81
C LEU A 112 -10.83 -7.87 1.62
N THR A 113 -11.58 -7.71 2.70
CA THR A 113 -12.72 -6.78 2.76
C THR A 113 -12.51 -5.83 3.92
N TRP A 114 -12.72 -4.55 3.69
CA TRP A 114 -12.39 -3.45 4.57
C TRP A 114 -13.64 -2.69 5.00
N THR A 115 -13.63 -2.10 6.19
CA THR A 115 -14.50 -0.97 6.49
C THR A 115 -14.14 0.20 5.57
N GLN A 116 -15.14 0.95 5.11
CA GLN A 116 -14.92 2.00 4.11
C GLN A 116 -14.43 3.33 4.73
N SER A 117 -14.72 3.57 6.00
CA SER A 117 -14.45 4.84 6.67
C SER A 117 -13.83 4.64 8.06
N PRO A 118 -12.92 5.54 8.48
CA PRO A 118 -12.49 5.65 9.87
C PRO A 118 -13.41 6.52 10.73
N ASP A 119 -14.53 7.04 10.22
CA ASP A 119 -15.58 7.69 11.03
C ASP A 119 -16.24 6.63 11.93
N LEU A 120 -15.84 6.57 13.20
CA LEU A 120 -16.26 5.53 14.13
C LEU A 120 -17.46 5.94 14.97
N ASN A 121 -17.77 7.24 15.01
CA ASN A 121 -18.90 7.77 15.76
C ASN A 121 -20.17 7.97 14.89
N GLY A 122 -20.02 7.94 13.56
CA GLY A 122 -21.10 8.01 12.57
C GLY A 122 -21.69 9.39 12.36
N ASP A 123 -20.98 10.46 12.72
CA ASP A 123 -21.44 11.85 12.57
C ASP A 123 -21.15 12.45 11.18
N GLY A 124 -20.44 11.71 10.33
CA GLY A 124 -20.08 12.11 8.96
C GLY A 124 -18.81 12.96 8.88
N THR A 125 -18.09 13.17 9.99
CA THR A 125 -16.87 13.97 10.08
C THR A 125 -15.74 13.14 10.67
N ILE A 126 -14.70 12.89 9.88
CA ILE A 126 -13.49 12.22 10.39
C ILE A 126 -12.58 13.24 11.07
N ASN A 127 -12.34 13.08 12.38
CA ASN A 127 -11.54 14.00 13.20
C ASN A 127 -10.88 13.31 14.41
N ALA A 128 -10.35 14.08 15.36
CA ALA A 128 -9.69 13.51 16.54
C ALA A 128 -10.61 12.63 17.42
N GLN A 129 -11.94 12.81 17.34
CA GLN A 129 -12.92 12.03 18.11
C GLN A 129 -13.11 10.61 17.57
N ASP A 130 -12.68 10.33 16.33
CA ASP A 130 -12.73 8.99 15.74
C ASP A 130 -11.50 8.14 16.05
N LYS A 131 -10.49 8.74 16.67
CA LYS A 131 -9.24 8.05 16.96
C LYS A 131 -9.34 7.20 18.21
N LEU A 132 -8.76 6.01 18.14
CA LEU A 132 -8.70 5.04 19.22
C LEU A 132 -7.28 4.89 19.73
N THR A 133 -7.12 4.59 21.03
CA THR A 133 -5.84 4.05 21.53
C THR A 133 -5.56 2.69 20.86
N TYR A 134 -4.32 2.21 20.91
CA TYR A 134 -4.00 0.90 20.35
C TYR A 134 -4.86 -0.24 20.93
N SER A 135 -5.02 -0.25 22.26
CA SER A 135 -5.91 -1.20 22.96
C SER A 135 -7.37 -1.01 22.55
N GLY A 136 -7.84 0.24 22.49
CA GLY A 136 -9.19 0.56 22.04
C GLY A 136 -9.48 0.11 20.60
N ALA A 137 -8.50 0.17 19.70
CA ALA A 137 -8.64 -0.31 18.33
C ALA A 137 -8.80 -1.84 18.24
N LEU A 138 -8.10 -2.59 19.09
CA LEU A 138 -8.28 -4.04 19.20
C LEU A 138 -9.67 -4.37 19.75
N ASP A 139 -10.06 -3.73 20.86
CA ASP A 139 -11.36 -3.95 21.49
C ASP A 139 -12.53 -3.55 20.56
N TYR A 140 -12.36 -2.46 19.80
CA TYR A 140 -13.36 -2.04 18.81
C TYR A 140 -13.53 -3.09 17.73
N ALA A 141 -12.44 -3.62 17.17
CA ALA A 141 -12.49 -4.67 16.15
C ALA A 141 -13.25 -5.91 16.65
N ASP A 142 -12.98 -6.36 17.88
CA ASP A 142 -13.63 -7.53 18.49
C ASP A 142 -15.14 -7.33 18.72
N SER A 143 -15.59 -6.09 18.85
CA SER A 143 -17.00 -5.73 19.03
C SER A 143 -17.72 -5.34 17.74
N LEU A 144 -16.98 -5.18 16.64
CA LEU A 144 -17.49 -4.59 15.42
C LEU A 144 -18.44 -5.54 14.69
N THR A 145 -19.64 -5.07 14.37
CA THR A 145 -20.58 -5.75 13.46
C THR A 145 -20.99 -4.80 12.35
N VAL A 146 -20.46 -5.04 11.14
CA VAL A 146 -20.73 -4.23 9.93
C VAL A 146 -21.10 -5.18 8.79
N ALA A 147 -22.10 -4.79 7.99
CA ALA A 147 -22.61 -5.59 6.87
C ALA A 147 -23.01 -7.03 7.24
N GLY A 148 -23.40 -7.26 8.50
CA GLY A 148 -23.76 -8.59 9.01
C GLY A 148 -22.60 -9.52 9.34
N TYR A 149 -21.36 -9.00 9.38
CA TYR A 149 -20.15 -9.75 9.74
C TYR A 149 -19.61 -9.30 11.10
N ASP A 150 -19.08 -10.26 11.87
CA ASP A 150 -18.54 -10.12 13.22
C ASP A 150 -17.09 -10.67 13.35
N ASP A 151 -16.44 -10.99 12.24
CA ASP A 151 -15.08 -11.52 12.14
C ASP A 151 -14.05 -10.44 11.74
N TRP A 152 -14.32 -9.19 12.10
CA TRP A 152 -13.44 -8.05 11.85
C TRP A 152 -12.20 -8.09 12.74
N ARG A 153 -11.06 -7.63 12.21
CA ARG A 153 -9.81 -7.48 12.96
C ARG A 153 -9.13 -6.16 12.64
N LEU A 154 -8.27 -5.71 13.55
CA LEU A 154 -7.29 -4.68 13.23
C LEU A 154 -6.26 -5.25 12.22
N PRO A 155 -6.03 -4.60 11.07
CA PRO A 155 -5.15 -5.11 10.03
C PRO A 155 -3.72 -5.21 10.53
N SER A 156 -2.97 -6.19 10.04
CA SER A 156 -1.52 -6.17 10.09
C SER A 156 -0.96 -5.01 9.24
N ILE A 157 0.31 -4.67 9.45
CA ILE A 157 0.97 -3.63 8.66
C ILE A 157 1.05 -3.98 7.17
N LYS A 158 1.22 -5.26 6.83
CA LYS A 158 1.24 -5.72 5.42
C LYS A 158 -0.14 -5.57 4.77
N GLU A 159 -1.22 -5.87 5.51
CA GLU A 159 -2.59 -5.67 5.03
C GLU A 159 -2.89 -4.18 4.83
N LEU A 160 -2.65 -3.33 5.83
CA LEU A 160 -2.98 -1.91 5.72
C LEU A 160 -2.14 -1.20 4.64
N TYR A 161 -0.87 -1.57 4.50
CA TYR A 161 0.01 -1.00 3.49
C TYR A 161 -0.39 -1.37 2.06
N SER A 162 -1.18 -2.44 1.86
CA SER A 162 -1.72 -2.79 0.54
C SER A 162 -2.59 -1.67 -0.07
N LEU A 163 -3.23 -0.85 0.77
CA LEU A 163 -4.06 0.28 0.37
C LEU A 163 -3.27 1.53 -0.04
N MET A 164 -1.95 1.57 0.19
CA MET A 164 -1.11 2.73 -0.11
C MET A 164 -1.09 3.03 -1.62
N ASN A 165 -1.36 4.27 -2.02
CA ASN A 165 -1.28 4.73 -3.41
C ASN A 165 -0.15 5.76 -3.55
N PHE A 166 0.90 5.42 -4.29
CA PHE A 166 2.10 6.24 -4.44
C PHE A 166 1.99 7.37 -5.47
N ASN A 167 0.78 7.67 -5.94
CA ASN A 167 0.46 8.95 -6.59
C ASN A 167 0.05 10.05 -5.59
N GLY A 168 0.02 9.73 -4.29
CA GLY A 168 -0.14 10.73 -3.23
C GLY A 168 1.01 11.74 -3.20
N TYR A 169 0.79 12.85 -2.53
CA TYR A 169 1.75 13.93 -2.32
C TYR A 169 1.49 14.60 -0.98
N THR A 170 2.49 14.66 -0.10
CA THR A 170 2.36 15.30 1.22
C THR A 170 1.97 16.79 1.12
N GLY A 171 2.37 17.47 0.04
CA GLY A 171 2.15 18.90 -0.17
C GLY A 171 3.26 19.79 0.41
N ILE A 172 3.21 21.09 0.11
CA ILE A 172 4.15 22.09 0.63
C ILE A 172 3.52 22.76 1.84
N SER A 173 3.94 22.38 3.04
CA SER A 173 3.42 22.95 4.28
C SER A 173 4.34 23.99 4.91
N ASP A 174 3.80 24.74 5.86
CA ASP A 174 4.62 25.47 6.82
C ASP A 174 5.47 24.50 7.67
N GLN A 175 6.48 25.03 8.35
CA GLN A 175 7.43 24.27 9.17
C GLN A 175 6.77 23.52 10.35
N ASN A 176 5.58 23.95 10.78
CA ASN A 176 4.83 23.37 11.89
C ASN A 176 3.75 22.39 11.42
N PHE A 177 3.52 22.23 10.11
CA PHE A 177 2.45 21.40 9.56
C PHE A 177 1.06 21.81 10.11
N SER A 178 0.84 23.12 10.27
CA SER A 178 -0.33 23.66 10.99
C SER A 178 -1.63 23.73 10.17
N SER A 179 -1.54 23.55 8.85
CA SER A 179 -2.68 23.52 7.93
C SER A 179 -2.43 22.55 6.79
N VAL A 180 -3.51 21.96 6.26
CA VAL A 180 -3.45 21.09 5.08
C VAL A 180 -3.06 21.95 3.86
N PRO A 181 -1.94 21.65 3.18
CA PRO A 181 -1.59 22.33 1.93
C PRO A 181 -2.65 22.09 0.85
N SER A 182 -2.94 23.10 0.02
CA SER A 182 -3.92 22.97 -1.07
C SER A 182 -3.51 21.96 -2.16
N ASN A 183 -2.22 21.62 -2.21
CA ASN A 183 -1.65 20.64 -3.11
C ASN A 183 -1.39 19.26 -2.45
N ALA A 184 -1.80 19.07 -1.20
CA ALA A 184 -1.71 17.77 -0.56
C ALA A 184 -2.72 16.80 -1.20
N VAL A 185 -2.25 15.59 -1.50
CA VAL A 185 -3.01 14.47 -2.03
C VAL A 185 -2.73 13.27 -1.13
N PRO A 186 -3.73 12.68 -0.47
CA PRO A 186 -3.48 11.55 0.40
C PRO A 186 -3.05 10.32 -0.40
N TYR A 187 -2.22 9.49 0.20
CA TYR A 187 -1.69 8.26 -0.35
C TYR A 187 -2.67 7.08 -0.26
N ILE A 188 -3.97 7.35 -0.45
CA ILE A 188 -5.04 6.36 -0.47
C ILE A 188 -6.06 6.79 -1.52
N ASP A 189 -6.75 5.83 -2.15
CA ASP A 189 -7.81 6.15 -3.11
C ASP A 189 -9.05 6.70 -2.38
N THR A 190 -9.19 8.02 -2.38
CA THR A 190 -10.29 8.74 -1.72
C THR A 190 -11.63 8.64 -2.47
N SER A 191 -11.64 8.09 -3.69
CA SER A 191 -12.89 7.74 -4.36
C SER A 191 -13.51 6.45 -3.79
N VAL A 192 -12.72 5.66 -3.07
CA VAL A 192 -13.10 4.36 -2.50
C VAL A 192 -13.16 4.44 -0.97
N PHE A 193 -12.13 4.95 -0.33
CA PHE A 193 -11.99 5.02 1.14
C PHE A 193 -12.19 6.45 1.64
N ALA A 194 -12.94 6.61 2.72
CA ALA A 194 -13.02 7.90 3.37
C ALA A 194 -11.69 8.20 4.10
N PHE A 195 -11.25 9.46 4.04
CA PHE A 195 -9.99 9.90 4.63
C PHE A 195 -10.12 11.34 5.13
N ALA A 196 -9.46 11.63 6.24
CA ALA A 196 -9.15 12.99 6.65
C ALA A 196 -7.72 13.10 7.14
N TYR A 197 -7.16 14.29 6.97
CA TYR A 197 -5.93 14.72 7.59
C TYR A 197 -6.10 14.83 9.12
N GLY A 198 -5.01 15.10 9.84
CA GLY A 198 -5.06 15.39 11.27
C GLY A 198 -5.92 16.62 11.58
N ASP A 199 -6.61 16.59 12.72
CA ASP A 199 -7.53 17.63 13.17
C ASP A 199 -6.76 18.79 13.79
N THR A 200 -6.45 19.77 12.94
CA THR A 200 -5.74 20.98 13.36
C THR A 200 -6.53 21.84 14.35
N SER A 201 -7.86 21.67 14.41
CA SER A 201 -8.71 22.38 15.40
C SER A 201 -8.56 21.79 16.81
N ALA A 202 -8.19 20.51 16.91
CA ALA A 202 -7.83 19.82 18.14
C ALA A 202 -6.34 19.96 18.52
N GLY A 203 -5.56 20.76 17.78
CA GLY A 203 -4.12 20.97 18.04
C GLY A 203 -3.20 19.89 17.46
N GLU A 204 -3.72 19.08 16.54
CA GLU A 204 -2.92 18.16 15.75
C GLU A 204 -2.23 18.88 14.59
N ARG A 205 -1.15 18.29 14.05
CA ARG A 205 -0.64 18.66 12.73
C ARG A 205 -1.49 18.00 11.67
N TYR A 206 -1.55 18.55 10.46
CA TYR A 206 -2.36 17.90 9.41
C TYR A 206 -1.84 16.50 9.01
N ILE A 207 -0.54 16.23 9.21
CA ILE A 207 0.04 14.88 9.01
C ILE A 207 -0.17 13.94 10.20
N ASP A 208 -0.81 14.38 11.29
CA ASP A 208 -1.13 13.54 12.44
C ASP A 208 -2.31 12.57 12.15
N ALA A 209 -2.33 11.97 10.96
CA ALA A 209 -3.35 11.05 10.46
C ALA A 209 -2.84 9.58 10.43
N GLN A 210 -2.19 9.17 11.51
CA GLN A 210 -1.67 7.81 11.64
C GLN A 210 -2.80 6.78 11.76
N PHE A 211 -2.74 5.70 11.00
CA PHE A 211 -3.65 4.56 11.08
C PHE A 211 -3.00 3.41 11.85
N ALA A 212 -3.75 2.85 12.81
CA ALA A 212 -3.32 1.73 13.63
C ALA A 212 -3.28 0.41 12.86
N THR A 213 -2.35 -0.44 13.23
CA THR A 213 -2.26 -1.84 12.80
C THR A 213 -2.08 -2.72 14.02
N SER A 214 -2.25 -4.04 13.87
CA SER A 214 -1.96 -5.04 14.90
C SER A 214 -0.47 -5.38 15.02
N THR A 215 0.38 -4.80 14.18
CA THR A 215 1.82 -5.14 14.14
C THR A 215 2.63 -4.27 15.08
N LYS A 216 2.98 -4.83 16.24
CA LYS A 216 3.92 -4.21 17.18
C LYS A 216 5.36 -4.32 16.71
N TYR A 217 6.16 -3.32 17.05
CA TYR A 217 7.61 -3.45 16.97
C TYR A 217 8.10 -4.28 18.15
N MET A 218 8.97 -5.26 17.89
CA MET A 218 9.49 -6.17 18.92
C MET A 218 10.60 -5.57 19.79
N SER A 219 11.03 -4.34 19.49
CA SER A 219 11.88 -3.49 20.33
C SER A 219 11.15 -2.18 20.64
N THR A 220 11.87 -1.19 21.14
CA THR A 220 11.36 0.14 21.46
C THR A 220 11.91 1.18 20.51
N THR A 221 11.17 2.25 20.27
CA THR A 221 11.70 3.47 19.64
C THR A 221 11.99 4.53 20.72
N MET A 222 12.55 5.68 20.31
CA MET A 222 12.57 6.96 21.05
C MET A 222 12.32 6.88 22.56
N ASN A 223 13.37 6.95 23.37
CA ASN A 223 13.30 6.92 24.84
C ASN A 223 12.63 5.65 25.42
N GLY A 224 12.74 4.51 24.74
CA GLY A 224 12.21 3.23 25.25
C GLY A 224 10.70 3.06 25.08
N ALA A 225 10.10 3.78 24.13
CA ALA A 225 8.67 3.72 23.86
C ALA A 225 8.26 2.38 23.25
N GLU A 226 7.29 1.70 23.87
CA GLU A 226 6.56 0.61 23.23
C GLU A 226 5.90 1.15 21.96
N THR A 227 6.04 0.41 20.86
CA THR A 227 5.81 0.94 19.51
C THR A 227 4.94 0.00 18.67
N MET A 228 4.06 0.58 17.86
CA MET A 228 3.30 -0.10 16.82
C MET A 228 3.65 0.48 15.44
N PHE A 229 3.83 -0.38 14.43
CA PHE A 229 4.01 0.09 13.06
C PHE A 229 2.66 0.53 12.50
N GLY A 230 2.51 1.81 12.18
CA GLY A 230 1.31 2.33 11.54
C GLY A 230 1.59 2.79 10.11
N VAL A 231 0.52 2.90 9.33
CA VAL A 231 0.54 3.56 8.01
C VAL A 231 0.06 4.99 8.19
N ASN A 232 0.68 5.94 7.51
CA ASN A 232 0.18 7.31 7.46
C ASN A 232 -0.09 7.72 6.01
N PHE A 233 -1.36 7.71 5.63
CA PHE A 233 -1.78 8.08 4.28
C PHE A 233 -1.68 9.60 4.03
N ALA A 234 -1.47 10.43 5.05
CA ALA A 234 -1.19 11.85 4.83
C ALA A 234 0.23 12.11 4.31
N ASP A 235 1.19 11.23 4.62
CA ASP A 235 2.61 11.46 4.33
C ASP A 235 3.36 10.25 3.75
N GLY A 236 2.64 9.20 3.32
CA GLY A 236 3.16 8.12 2.48
C GLY A 236 4.15 7.17 3.16
N ARG A 237 4.04 6.93 4.47
CA ARG A 237 5.06 6.19 5.24
C ARG A 237 4.52 5.07 6.14
N ILE A 238 5.37 4.08 6.38
CA ILE A 238 5.30 3.18 7.55
C ILE A 238 6.27 3.68 8.60
N LYS A 239 5.78 3.92 9.81
CA LYS A 239 6.63 4.31 10.96
C LYS A 239 6.22 3.55 12.20
N GLY A 240 7.19 3.32 13.07
CA GLY A 240 6.95 2.98 14.46
C GLY A 240 6.40 4.20 15.20
N TYR A 241 5.18 4.07 15.73
CA TYR A 241 4.56 5.06 16.59
C TYR A 241 4.56 4.56 18.04
N GLY A 242 5.16 5.36 18.93
CA GLY A 242 5.04 5.15 20.37
C GLY A 242 3.58 5.17 20.81
N LEU A 243 3.22 4.28 21.73
CA LEU A 243 1.84 4.13 22.23
C LEU A 243 1.44 5.15 23.29
N ALA A 244 2.40 5.91 23.82
CA ALA A 244 2.14 7.04 24.71
C ALA A 244 2.25 8.37 23.93
N ASP A 245 1.44 9.35 24.31
CA ASP A 245 1.54 10.69 23.73
C ASP A 245 2.86 11.35 24.19
N PRO A 246 3.75 11.74 23.26
CA PRO A 246 5.00 12.41 23.61
C PRO A 246 4.81 13.79 24.28
N ARG A 247 3.60 14.37 24.22
CA ARG A 247 3.24 15.67 24.82
C ARG A 247 2.71 15.54 26.25
N GLY A 248 2.45 14.33 26.77
CA GLY A 248 1.96 14.08 28.13
C GLY A 248 1.41 12.68 28.31
N GLY A 249 1.46 12.12 29.53
CA GLY A 249 1.29 10.68 29.83
C GLY A 249 -0.08 10.01 29.56
N SER A 250 -0.90 10.52 28.65
CA SER A 250 -2.03 9.79 28.06
C SER A 250 -1.57 8.82 26.97
N GLU A 251 -2.37 7.79 26.69
CA GLU A 251 -2.15 6.93 25.53
C GLU A 251 -2.34 7.74 24.24
N LYS A 252 -1.52 7.42 23.24
CA LYS A 252 -1.66 8.00 21.90
C LYS A 252 -2.83 7.35 21.17
N THR A 253 -3.59 8.14 20.42
CA THR A 253 -4.70 7.68 19.60
C THR A 253 -4.37 7.72 18.09
N PHE A 254 -5.08 6.90 17.33
CA PHE A 254 -4.86 6.63 15.90
C PHE A 254 -6.19 6.47 15.19
N TYR A 255 -6.26 6.83 13.90
CA TYR A 255 -7.35 6.36 13.05
C TYR A 255 -7.29 4.84 12.89
N ALA A 256 -8.41 4.21 12.53
CA ALA A 256 -8.45 2.78 12.27
C ALA A 256 -9.35 2.45 11.08
N LEU A 257 -8.89 1.52 10.25
CA LEU A 257 -9.75 0.73 9.37
C LEU A 257 -9.69 -0.71 9.86
N PHE A 258 -10.77 -1.46 9.66
CA PHE A 258 -10.87 -2.84 10.07
C PHE A 258 -11.00 -3.73 8.83
N VAL A 259 -10.45 -4.94 8.93
CA VAL A 259 -10.34 -5.84 7.80
C VAL A 259 -10.89 -7.23 8.16
N ARG A 260 -11.37 -7.93 7.15
CA ARG A 260 -11.79 -9.33 7.19
C ARG A 260 -11.39 -10.05 5.89
N GLY A 261 -11.52 -11.37 5.86
CA GLY A 261 -11.09 -12.19 4.71
C GLY A 261 -9.58 -12.38 4.62
N ASN A 262 -9.13 -13.16 3.63
CA ASN A 262 -7.76 -13.63 3.38
C ASN A 262 -6.78 -13.60 4.59
N PRO A 263 -6.84 -14.57 5.51
CA PRO A 263 -5.93 -14.61 6.66
C PRO A 263 -4.47 -14.92 6.28
N ALA A 264 -4.20 -15.34 5.05
CA ALA A 264 -2.87 -15.67 4.56
C ALA A 264 -2.14 -14.47 3.92
N TYR A 265 -2.83 -13.35 3.70
CA TYR A 265 -2.21 -12.14 3.17
C TYR A 265 -1.10 -11.66 4.10
N GLY A 266 0.06 -11.32 3.55
CA GLY A 266 1.23 -10.92 4.34
C GLY A 266 2.15 -12.07 4.77
N GLN A 267 1.72 -13.32 4.60
CA GLN A 267 2.52 -14.50 4.94
C GLN A 267 3.31 -14.97 3.70
N ASN A 268 4.63 -14.98 3.80
CA ASN A 268 5.52 -15.46 2.74
C ASN A 268 5.65 -17.00 2.77
N ASP A 269 5.93 -17.60 1.61
CA ASP A 269 6.30 -19.01 1.45
C ASP A 269 7.65 -19.11 0.73
N PHE A 270 8.72 -18.84 1.46
CA PHE A 270 10.08 -18.77 0.91
C PHE A 270 10.68 -20.15 0.66
N ALA A 271 11.21 -20.36 -0.54
CA ALA A 271 11.98 -21.52 -0.97
C ALA A 271 13.36 -21.09 -1.47
N ASP A 272 14.43 -21.59 -0.85
CA ASP A 272 15.80 -21.41 -1.33
C ASP A 272 16.05 -22.31 -2.55
N ASN A 273 16.41 -21.69 -3.67
CA ASN A 273 16.67 -22.40 -4.93
C ASN A 273 18.08 -23.00 -5.01
N SER A 274 18.91 -22.84 -3.96
CA SER A 274 20.29 -23.34 -3.87
C SER A 274 21.22 -22.83 -4.97
N ASN A 275 20.89 -21.68 -5.58
CA ASN A 275 21.64 -21.02 -6.65
C ASN A 275 21.86 -19.53 -6.38
N GLY A 276 21.73 -19.10 -5.12
CA GLY A 276 21.81 -17.69 -4.72
C GLY A 276 20.52 -16.89 -4.92
N THR A 277 19.39 -17.57 -5.13
CA THR A 277 18.06 -16.94 -5.23
C THR A 277 17.05 -17.60 -4.28
N VAL A 278 16.05 -16.84 -3.86
CA VAL A 278 14.94 -17.30 -3.01
C VAL A 278 13.63 -16.98 -3.72
N THR A 279 12.79 -17.98 -3.94
CA THR A 279 11.43 -17.79 -4.47
C THR A 279 10.45 -17.66 -3.32
N ASP A 280 9.52 -16.72 -3.40
CA ASP A 280 8.35 -16.65 -2.52
C ASP A 280 7.13 -17.12 -3.29
N ASN A 281 6.65 -18.34 -3.01
CA ASN A 281 5.51 -18.89 -3.73
C ASN A 281 4.20 -18.16 -3.40
N ALA A 282 4.14 -17.46 -2.26
CA ALA A 282 2.95 -16.72 -1.85
C ALA A 282 2.74 -15.47 -2.70
N THR A 283 3.82 -14.85 -3.18
CA THR A 283 3.81 -13.62 -4.00
C THR A 283 4.15 -13.88 -5.47
N GLY A 284 4.77 -15.02 -5.79
CA GLY A 284 5.25 -15.36 -7.13
C GLY A 284 6.54 -14.66 -7.53
N LEU A 285 7.22 -13.99 -6.59
CA LEU A 285 8.48 -13.27 -6.82
C LEU A 285 9.69 -14.17 -6.54
N THR A 286 10.76 -13.96 -7.31
CA THR A 286 12.08 -14.55 -7.01
C THR A 286 13.08 -13.43 -6.75
N TRP A 287 13.83 -13.58 -5.67
CA TRP A 287 14.72 -12.56 -5.13
C TRP A 287 16.17 -13.03 -5.18
N LEU A 288 17.11 -12.10 -5.35
CA LEU A 288 18.50 -12.37 -4.99
C LEU A 288 18.58 -12.67 -3.49
N GLN A 289 19.33 -13.72 -3.14
CA GLN A 289 19.54 -14.10 -1.75
C GLN A 289 20.46 -13.12 -1.02
N ALA A 290 21.42 -12.52 -1.71
CA ALA A 290 22.31 -11.50 -1.16
C ALA A 290 21.98 -10.11 -1.72
N ASP A 291 22.21 -9.06 -0.92
CA ASP A 291 22.10 -7.67 -1.38
C ASP A 291 23.38 -7.20 -2.10
N SER A 292 23.33 -5.98 -2.64
CA SER A 292 24.41 -5.34 -3.40
C SER A 292 25.78 -5.31 -2.72
N GLY A 293 25.84 -5.37 -1.38
CA GLY A 293 27.09 -5.42 -0.62
C GLY A 293 27.90 -6.68 -0.88
N SER A 294 27.23 -7.82 -0.99
CA SER A 294 27.91 -9.10 -1.27
C SER A 294 28.51 -9.16 -2.68
N PHE A 295 28.06 -8.29 -3.58
CA PHE A 295 28.56 -8.15 -4.94
C PHE A 295 29.60 -7.04 -5.09
N GLY A 296 29.89 -6.27 -4.03
CA GLY A 296 30.74 -5.08 -4.12
C GLY A 296 30.23 -4.09 -5.16
N ALA A 297 28.90 -3.93 -5.26
CA ALA A 297 28.29 -3.05 -6.25
C ALA A 297 28.57 -1.57 -5.94
N GLY A 298 28.26 -0.71 -6.91
CA GLY A 298 28.37 0.73 -6.76
C GLY A 298 29.79 1.27 -6.92
N PRO A 299 29.92 2.61 -6.91
CA PRO A 299 31.17 3.28 -7.29
C PRO A 299 32.32 3.07 -6.31
N TYR A 300 32.01 2.69 -5.07
CA TYR A 300 33.00 2.49 -4.00
C TYR A 300 33.38 1.02 -3.79
N GLY A 301 32.71 0.09 -4.48
CA GLY A 301 32.95 -1.35 -4.33
C GLY A 301 32.45 -1.94 -3.02
N ASP A 302 31.58 -1.24 -2.29
CA ASP A 302 31.06 -1.62 -0.98
C ASP A 302 29.57 -2.01 -0.98
N GLY A 303 28.91 -1.95 -2.14
CA GLY A 303 27.48 -2.23 -2.31
C GLY A 303 26.58 -1.01 -2.23
N SER A 304 27.11 0.15 -1.85
CA SER A 304 26.31 1.37 -1.71
C SER A 304 26.07 2.03 -3.08
N LEU A 305 24.81 2.37 -3.35
CA LEU A 305 24.33 2.82 -4.65
C LEU A 305 23.41 4.04 -4.44
N ASN A 306 23.59 5.09 -5.24
CA ASN A 306 22.51 6.07 -5.38
C ASN A 306 21.31 5.44 -6.11
N TRP A 307 20.19 6.15 -6.19
CA TRP A 307 18.96 5.54 -6.72
C TRP A 307 19.06 5.14 -8.20
N GLU A 308 19.61 6.01 -9.05
CA GLU A 308 19.87 5.71 -10.47
C GLU A 308 20.77 4.48 -10.65
N GLN A 309 21.85 4.39 -9.86
CA GLN A 309 22.77 3.27 -9.89
C GLN A 309 22.12 1.97 -9.42
N ALA A 310 21.18 2.02 -8.47
CA ALA A 310 20.45 0.84 -8.01
C ALA A 310 19.52 0.29 -9.10
N LEU A 311 18.81 1.17 -9.82
CA LEU A 311 18.02 0.79 -11.00
C LEU A 311 18.90 0.11 -12.05
N ALA A 312 19.99 0.78 -12.44
CA ALA A 312 20.91 0.29 -13.47
C ALA A 312 21.61 -1.02 -13.06
N TRP A 313 22.02 -1.14 -11.79
CA TRP A 313 22.68 -2.34 -11.29
C TRP A 313 21.76 -3.55 -11.41
N CYS A 314 20.52 -3.47 -10.90
CA CYS A 314 19.59 -4.58 -11.00
C CYS A 314 19.27 -4.97 -12.44
N ALA A 315 19.01 -3.98 -13.32
CA ALA A 315 18.73 -4.23 -14.73
C ALA A 315 19.91 -4.87 -15.49
N SER A 316 21.14 -4.69 -15.01
CA SER A 316 22.34 -5.22 -15.66
C SER A 316 22.70 -6.66 -15.28
N LEU A 317 22.03 -7.25 -14.28
CA LEU A 317 22.42 -8.56 -13.76
C LEU A 317 22.06 -9.69 -14.73
N ASP A 318 23.06 -10.51 -15.04
CA ASP A 318 22.86 -11.89 -15.49
C ASP A 318 23.26 -12.81 -14.33
N TYR A 319 22.25 -13.25 -13.57
CA TYR A 319 22.45 -14.02 -12.34
C TYR A 319 21.55 -15.25 -12.29
N ALA A 320 22.13 -16.37 -11.87
CA ALA A 320 21.48 -17.68 -11.85
C ALA A 320 20.85 -18.08 -13.20
N GLY A 321 21.42 -17.60 -14.32
CA GLY A 321 20.95 -17.86 -15.69
C GLY A 321 19.76 -17.00 -16.12
N ASN A 322 19.52 -15.85 -15.47
CA ASN A 322 18.41 -14.96 -15.76
C ASN A 322 18.87 -13.51 -15.85
N SER A 323 18.28 -12.75 -16.76
CA SER A 323 18.65 -11.37 -17.10
C SER A 323 17.50 -10.37 -16.99
N ASP A 324 16.38 -10.77 -16.38
CA ASP A 324 15.15 -10.00 -16.18
C ASP A 324 15.05 -9.46 -14.74
N TRP A 325 16.20 -9.21 -14.11
CA TRP A 325 16.27 -8.65 -12.76
C TRP A 325 15.95 -7.16 -12.77
N ARG A 326 15.24 -6.70 -11.74
CA ARG A 326 14.87 -5.29 -11.56
C ARG A 326 14.92 -4.89 -10.10
N LEU A 327 14.97 -3.59 -9.86
CA LEU A 327 14.75 -3.06 -8.51
C LEU A 327 13.25 -3.23 -8.16
N PRO A 328 12.91 -3.77 -6.99
CA PRO A 328 11.51 -3.97 -6.58
C PRO A 328 10.83 -2.63 -6.35
N ASN A 329 9.52 -2.55 -6.60
CA ASN A 329 8.75 -1.43 -6.07
C ASN A 329 8.64 -1.54 -4.54
N ILE A 330 8.19 -0.47 -3.89
CA ILE A 330 8.25 -0.40 -2.42
C ILE A 330 7.33 -1.42 -1.72
N LYS A 331 6.18 -1.79 -2.32
CA LYS A 331 5.28 -2.82 -1.77
C LYS A 331 5.87 -4.22 -1.93
N GLU A 332 6.52 -4.50 -3.05
CA GLU A 332 7.29 -5.74 -3.23
C GLU A 332 8.42 -5.84 -2.21
N LEU A 333 9.19 -4.77 -2.00
CA LEU A 333 10.29 -4.77 -1.04
C LEU A 333 9.79 -4.93 0.41
N GLN A 334 8.68 -4.26 0.76
CA GLN A 334 8.05 -4.39 2.08
C GLN A 334 7.57 -5.82 2.35
N SER A 335 7.22 -6.59 1.31
CA SER A 335 6.76 -7.97 1.48
C SER A 335 7.80 -8.88 2.12
N LEU A 336 9.10 -8.55 2.01
CA LEU A 336 10.21 -9.27 2.65
C LEU A 336 10.37 -8.99 4.15
N VAL A 337 9.77 -7.91 4.67
CA VAL A 337 9.96 -7.52 6.06
C VAL A 337 9.37 -8.59 6.99
N ASP A 338 10.20 -9.04 7.93
CA ASP A 338 9.79 -9.87 9.05
C ASP A 338 9.75 -9.00 10.31
N TYR A 339 8.55 -8.51 10.63
CA TYR A 339 8.30 -7.63 11.77
C TYR A 339 8.48 -8.31 13.13
N SER A 340 8.73 -9.62 13.18
CA SER A 340 9.12 -10.33 14.41
C SER A 340 10.62 -10.22 14.71
N ARG A 341 11.41 -9.65 13.80
CA ARG A 341 12.86 -9.56 13.86
C ARG A 341 13.33 -8.11 13.89
N SER A 342 14.44 -7.88 14.57
CA SER A 342 15.14 -6.59 14.62
C SER A 342 16.57 -6.79 15.12
N PRO A 343 17.46 -5.79 14.95
CA PRO A 343 18.79 -5.81 15.54
C PRO A 343 18.75 -6.05 17.05
N ASP A 344 17.91 -5.30 17.78
CA ASP A 344 17.81 -5.40 19.24
C ASP A 344 17.20 -6.72 19.75
N THR A 345 16.18 -7.24 19.07
CA THR A 345 15.43 -8.40 19.56
C THR A 345 16.09 -9.71 19.15
N THR A 346 16.65 -9.75 17.94
CA THR A 346 17.11 -11.00 17.31
C THR A 346 18.57 -10.98 16.86
N ASN A 347 19.30 -9.86 17.06
CA ASN A 347 20.64 -9.64 16.53
C ASN A 347 20.72 -9.86 15.01
N SER A 348 19.66 -9.48 14.30
CA SER A 348 19.55 -9.69 12.86
C SER A 348 18.72 -8.61 12.19
N ALA A 349 18.86 -8.46 10.87
CA ALA A 349 17.95 -7.62 10.10
C ALA A 349 16.49 -8.12 10.19
N ALA A 350 15.53 -7.21 10.04
CA ALA A 350 14.08 -7.43 10.02
C ALA A 350 13.61 -8.12 8.72
N ILE A 351 14.24 -9.23 8.37
CA ILE A 351 14.03 -10.02 7.16
C ILE A 351 14.34 -11.49 7.46
N SER A 352 13.73 -12.43 6.74
CA SER A 352 14.00 -13.86 6.90
C SER A 352 15.51 -14.17 6.83
N ALA A 353 15.97 -15.09 7.68
CA ALA A 353 17.37 -15.53 7.74
C ALA A 353 17.86 -16.23 6.46
N LEU A 354 16.95 -16.56 5.53
CA LEU A 354 17.33 -17.03 4.19
C LEU A 354 18.05 -15.94 3.39
N PHE A 355 17.82 -14.67 3.70
CA PHE A 355 18.42 -13.53 3.00
C PHE A 355 19.69 -13.07 3.69
N GLN A 356 20.76 -12.97 2.91
CA GLN A 356 22.04 -12.41 3.34
C GLN A 356 21.95 -10.89 3.22
N THR A 357 21.97 -10.21 4.36
CA THR A 357 21.90 -8.74 4.44
C THR A 357 23.23 -8.22 4.96
N THR A 358 23.80 -7.24 4.28
CA THR A 358 25.09 -6.66 4.64
C THR A 358 25.00 -5.97 5.99
N TYR A 359 25.96 -6.27 6.87
CA TYR A 359 26.07 -5.65 8.18
C TYR A 359 27.12 -4.54 8.17
N LEU A 360 26.72 -3.33 8.56
CA LEU A 360 27.59 -2.16 8.62
C LEU A 360 28.17 -2.03 10.03
N THR A 361 29.43 -2.38 10.21
CA THR A 361 30.11 -2.29 11.52
C THR A 361 30.25 -0.86 12.04
N ASN A 362 30.43 0.11 11.14
CA ASN A 362 30.51 1.53 11.47
C ASN A 362 29.18 2.28 11.27
N GLY A 363 28.09 1.56 10.97
CA GLY A 363 26.78 2.15 10.72
C GLY A 363 26.64 2.86 9.37
N ILE A 364 25.44 3.37 9.13
CA ILE A 364 25.12 4.17 7.96
C ILE A 364 25.95 5.47 8.01
N ASN A 365 26.60 5.82 6.90
CA ASN A 365 27.49 6.99 6.79
C ASN A 365 28.59 7.09 7.85
N ASN A 366 29.13 5.95 8.32
CA ASN A 366 30.14 5.89 9.37
C ASN A 366 29.70 6.62 10.67
N SER A 367 28.42 6.51 11.03
CA SER A 367 27.87 7.08 12.26
C SER A 367 28.56 6.58 13.54
N GLY A 368 29.25 5.43 13.47
CA GLY A 368 29.83 4.73 14.62
C GLY A 368 28.85 3.79 15.31
N TYR A 369 27.62 3.67 14.79
CA TYR A 369 26.56 2.84 15.34
C TYR A 369 26.24 1.68 14.40
N ALA A 370 26.73 0.49 14.72
CA ALA A 370 26.57 -0.67 13.86
C ALA A 370 25.09 -0.94 13.54
N ASN A 371 24.77 -1.18 12.27
CA ASN A 371 23.40 -1.35 11.80
C ASN A 371 23.38 -2.07 10.44
N TYR A 372 22.20 -2.24 9.85
CA TYR A 372 22.02 -2.67 8.46
C TYR A 372 21.70 -1.47 7.57
N PRO A 373 22.05 -1.49 6.27
CA PRO A 373 21.75 -0.40 5.36
C PRO A 373 20.24 -0.28 5.11
N HIS A 374 19.81 0.90 4.70
CA HIS A 374 18.52 1.02 4.01
C HIS A 374 18.59 0.32 2.65
N THR A 375 17.45 -0.20 2.18
CA THR A 375 17.34 -0.84 0.86
C THR A 375 16.41 -0.04 -0.05
N TRP A 376 16.92 0.36 -1.21
CA TRP A 376 16.16 1.10 -2.21
C TRP A 376 15.01 0.29 -2.80
N SER A 377 13.92 1.01 -3.08
CA SER A 377 12.90 0.58 -4.02
C SER A 377 12.96 1.41 -5.31
N SER A 378 12.25 0.95 -6.35
CA SER A 378 12.05 1.68 -7.60
C SER A 378 10.99 2.76 -7.54
N THR A 379 10.33 2.94 -6.38
CA THR A 379 9.20 3.86 -6.20
C THR A 379 9.68 5.25 -5.74
N THR A 380 9.27 6.30 -6.45
CA THR A 380 9.45 7.70 -6.02
C THR A 380 8.45 8.04 -4.90
N HIS A 381 8.85 8.84 -3.92
CA HIS A 381 7.98 9.27 -2.83
C HIS A 381 7.83 10.79 -2.84
N LEU A 382 6.64 11.28 -3.23
CA LEU A 382 6.36 12.71 -3.42
C LEU A 382 6.19 13.45 -2.09
N ASP A 383 7.23 14.16 -1.64
CA ASP A 383 7.23 14.72 -0.29
C ASP A 383 7.81 16.13 -0.22
N GLY A 384 7.05 17.04 0.39
CA GLY A 384 7.52 18.38 0.74
C GLY A 384 7.80 19.29 -0.46
N MET A 385 8.87 20.09 -0.34
CA MET A 385 9.21 21.16 -1.27
C MET A 385 9.80 20.67 -2.59
N ASP A 386 10.54 19.57 -2.56
CA ASP A 386 11.18 18.94 -3.73
C ASP A 386 10.56 17.53 -3.91
N PRO A 387 9.28 17.44 -4.32
CA PRO A 387 8.52 16.20 -4.20
C PRO A 387 9.17 15.03 -4.93
N GLU A 388 9.70 15.25 -6.12
CA GLU A 388 10.24 14.20 -6.97
C GLU A 388 11.65 13.75 -6.55
N ALA A 389 12.31 14.48 -5.65
CA ALA A 389 13.72 14.30 -5.31
C ALA A 389 14.02 13.04 -4.48
N ARG A 390 12.97 12.36 -3.99
CA ARG A 390 13.10 11.25 -3.04
C ARG A 390 12.57 9.95 -3.61
N ALA A 391 13.27 8.87 -3.29
CA ALA A 391 12.79 7.50 -3.53
C ALA A 391 12.50 6.81 -2.19
N ALA A 392 11.54 5.90 -2.20
CA ALA A 392 11.20 5.12 -1.02
C ALA A 392 12.23 4.01 -0.75
N TYR A 393 12.43 3.70 0.52
CA TYR A 393 13.30 2.61 0.97
C TYR A 393 12.69 1.87 2.16
N ILE A 394 13.15 0.64 2.40
CA ILE A 394 12.90 -0.11 3.64
C ILE A 394 14.16 -0.14 4.49
N ALA A 395 14.02 0.15 5.79
CA ALA A 395 15.08 -0.07 6.77
C ALA A 395 14.95 -1.48 7.35
N PHE A 396 15.73 -2.45 6.87
CA PHE A 396 15.77 -3.77 7.51
C PHE A 396 16.57 -3.75 8.82
N GLY A 397 17.43 -2.76 9.02
CA GLY A 397 18.01 -2.44 10.34
C GLY A 397 17.16 -1.42 11.09
N GLU A 398 17.67 -0.90 12.20
CA GLU A 398 17.05 0.22 12.92
C GLU A 398 16.83 1.40 11.97
N ALA A 399 15.65 2.03 12.02
CA ALA A 399 15.37 3.24 11.28
C ALA A 399 15.82 4.43 12.12
N GLN A 400 17.12 4.73 12.01
CA GLN A 400 17.83 5.61 12.93
C GLN A 400 17.56 7.11 12.70
N GLY A 401 17.68 7.87 13.78
CA GLY A 401 17.62 9.33 13.79
C GLY A 401 18.46 9.93 14.93
N LEU A 402 18.95 11.15 14.73
CA LEU A 402 19.72 11.90 15.71
C LEU A 402 18.81 12.82 16.51
N MET A 403 18.23 12.31 17.59
CA MET A 403 17.41 13.12 18.50
C MET A 403 18.27 13.69 19.62
N ASN A 404 18.27 15.03 19.75
CA ASN A 404 19.02 15.75 20.79
C ASN A 404 20.50 15.34 20.88
N GLY A 405 21.13 15.09 19.72
CA GLY A 405 22.54 14.68 19.63
C GLY A 405 22.81 13.21 19.98
N THR A 406 21.77 12.38 20.15
CA THR A 406 21.88 10.94 20.42
C THR A 406 21.31 10.15 19.27
N MET A 407 22.11 9.24 18.71
CA MET A 407 21.64 8.30 17.69
C MET A 407 20.75 7.25 18.35
N MET A 408 19.58 7.00 17.78
CA MET A 408 18.65 5.99 18.27
C MET A 408 17.73 5.50 17.15
N ASP A 409 17.09 4.35 17.36
CA ASP A 409 15.99 3.90 16.52
C ASP A 409 14.74 4.78 16.74
N VAL A 410 14.34 5.52 15.71
CA VAL A 410 13.22 6.47 15.79
C VAL A 410 11.96 5.97 15.10
N HIS A 411 12.07 5.02 14.17
CA HIS A 411 10.90 4.48 13.45
C HIS A 411 10.80 2.95 13.48
N GLY A 412 11.77 2.21 14.00
CA GLY A 412 11.75 0.75 14.09
C GLY A 412 12.30 0.03 12.86
N ALA A 413 12.94 -1.12 13.07
CA ALA A 413 13.37 -2.00 11.98
C ALA A 413 12.16 -2.60 11.25
N GLY A 414 12.10 -2.38 9.94
CA GLY A 414 10.94 -2.64 9.08
C GLY A 414 10.17 -1.39 8.66
N ALA A 415 10.60 -0.19 9.08
CA ALA A 415 9.99 1.06 8.64
C ALA A 415 10.24 1.32 7.14
N GLN A 416 9.25 1.94 6.50
CA GLN A 416 9.36 2.49 5.16
C GLN A 416 9.49 4.01 5.24
N ARG A 417 10.57 4.52 4.66
CA ARG A 417 10.88 5.94 4.60
C ARG A 417 11.28 6.30 3.18
N SER A 418 11.92 7.44 3.00
CA SER A 418 12.41 7.90 1.72
C SER A 418 13.67 8.73 1.89
N ASP A 419 14.56 8.67 0.91
CA ASP A 419 15.83 9.38 0.93
C ASP A 419 16.06 10.07 -0.42
N MET A 420 16.97 11.04 -0.46
CA MET A 420 17.29 11.76 -1.69
C MET A 420 17.89 10.81 -2.73
N LYS A 421 17.43 10.89 -3.97
CA LYS A 421 17.89 10.03 -5.08
C LYS A 421 19.34 10.28 -5.46
N SER A 422 19.80 11.52 -5.27
CA SER A 422 21.14 11.99 -5.61
C SER A 422 21.66 13.03 -4.62
N GLY A 423 22.94 13.40 -4.77
CA GLY A 423 23.61 14.40 -3.94
C GLY A 423 24.89 13.88 -3.30
N ALA A 424 25.49 14.70 -2.43
CA ALA A 424 26.66 14.32 -1.65
C ALA A 424 26.26 14.13 -0.17
N PRO A 425 26.51 12.96 0.44
CA PRO A 425 26.19 12.72 1.85
C PRO A 425 26.78 13.75 2.82
N SER A 426 27.95 14.29 2.49
CA SER A 426 28.63 15.34 3.28
C SER A 426 27.91 16.70 3.29
N GLN A 427 26.95 16.91 2.39
CA GLN A 427 26.16 18.14 2.29
C GLN A 427 24.79 18.01 2.97
N LEU A 428 24.43 16.81 3.41
CA LEU A 428 23.17 16.57 4.11
C LEU A 428 23.25 17.10 5.54
N PRO A 429 22.12 17.57 6.11
CA PRO A 429 22.07 17.87 7.53
C PRO A 429 22.36 16.59 8.33
N VAL A 430 22.92 16.76 9.52
CA VAL A 430 23.08 15.66 10.47
C VAL A 430 21.70 15.32 11.05
N GLY A 431 20.92 14.56 10.28
CA GLY A 431 19.53 14.23 10.56
C GLY A 431 18.53 15.15 9.86
N ALA A 432 17.49 14.56 9.25
CA ALA A 432 16.42 15.27 8.57
C ALA A 432 15.10 15.25 9.36
N GLY A 433 14.44 16.42 9.43
CA GLY A 433 13.14 16.56 10.09
C GLY A 433 13.19 16.47 11.62
N PRO A 434 12.03 16.41 12.29
CA PRO A 434 11.94 16.55 13.75
C PRO A 434 12.64 15.44 14.55
N GLN A 435 12.72 14.22 14.01
CA GLN A 435 13.41 13.08 14.62
C GLN A 435 14.89 12.97 14.20
N GLY A 436 15.37 13.87 13.33
CA GLY A 436 16.73 13.85 12.83
C GLY A 436 17.05 12.59 12.02
N ASP A 437 16.13 12.14 11.18
CA ASP A 437 16.26 10.90 10.40
C ASP A 437 17.60 10.81 9.66
N VAL A 438 18.26 9.67 9.76
CA VAL A 438 19.49 9.41 9.02
C VAL A 438 19.17 9.35 7.53
N GLN A 439 19.92 10.11 6.74
CA GLN A 439 19.90 10.09 5.28
C GLN A 439 21.24 9.56 4.76
N SER A 440 21.21 8.68 3.77
CA SER A 440 22.40 8.04 3.19
C SER A 440 22.74 8.54 1.79
N ILE A 441 21.74 8.79 0.94
CA ILE A 441 21.82 8.87 -0.53
C ILE A 441 22.33 7.57 -1.18
N TYR A 442 23.40 6.99 -0.65
CA TYR A 442 23.93 5.71 -1.07
C TYR A 442 23.35 4.61 -0.18
N ASN A 443 22.24 4.02 -0.64
CA ASN A 443 21.59 2.89 0.02
C ASN A 443 21.91 1.59 -0.73
N TYR A 444 21.45 0.45 -0.23
CA TYR A 444 21.73 -0.86 -0.82
C TYR A 444 20.56 -1.31 -1.69
N ALA A 445 20.77 -2.33 -2.52
CA ALA A 445 19.73 -2.85 -3.40
C ALA A 445 19.63 -4.38 -3.27
N ARG A 446 18.40 -4.88 -3.38
CA ARG A 446 18.10 -6.31 -3.50
C ARG A 446 17.17 -6.48 -4.69
N CYS A 447 17.68 -7.09 -5.75
CA CYS A 447 16.94 -7.21 -6.99
C CYS A 447 15.91 -8.35 -6.92
N VAL A 448 14.83 -8.16 -7.68
CA VAL A 448 13.71 -9.08 -7.80
C VAL A 448 13.47 -9.40 -9.28
N ARG A 449 12.77 -10.50 -9.53
CA ARG A 449 12.22 -10.87 -10.83
C ARG A 449 10.92 -11.63 -10.67
N GLY A 450 10.22 -11.84 -11.79
CA GLY A 450 8.93 -12.52 -11.80
C GLY A 450 7.82 -11.67 -11.18
N GLY A 451 6.84 -12.35 -10.58
CA GLY A 451 5.58 -11.74 -10.16
C GLY A 451 4.62 -11.47 -11.32
N ALA A 452 3.41 -11.03 -10.99
CA ALA A 452 2.40 -10.62 -11.97
C ALA A 452 2.65 -9.17 -12.43
N VAL A 453 3.84 -8.90 -12.98
CA VAL A 453 4.33 -7.57 -13.39
C VAL A 453 4.75 -7.58 -14.86
N SER A 454 4.38 -6.54 -15.61
CA SER A 454 4.76 -6.35 -17.01
C SER A 454 5.51 -5.04 -17.21
N TYR A 455 6.53 -5.03 -18.06
CA TYR A 455 7.20 -3.80 -18.48
C TYR A 455 6.32 -2.99 -19.42
N VAL A 456 6.27 -1.66 -19.25
CA VAL A 456 5.49 -0.74 -20.06
C VAL A 456 6.44 0.27 -20.72
N SER A 457 6.57 0.19 -22.05
CA SER A 457 7.41 1.08 -22.85
C SER A 457 6.72 2.42 -23.14
N GLY A 458 7.44 3.53 -23.01
CA GLY A 458 7.01 4.83 -23.57
C GLY A 458 5.78 5.46 -22.93
N TYR A 459 5.43 5.12 -21.68
CA TYR A 459 4.33 5.78 -20.97
C TYR A 459 4.70 7.23 -20.64
N ALA A 460 4.11 8.18 -21.37
CA ALA A 460 4.06 9.56 -20.95
C ALA A 460 2.96 9.66 -19.89
N GLY A 461 3.33 9.53 -18.62
CA GLY A 461 2.40 9.72 -17.51
C GLY A 461 1.62 11.01 -17.68
N THR A 462 0.31 10.93 -17.57
CA THR A 462 -0.55 12.11 -17.45
C THR A 462 -0.05 12.92 -16.26
N SER A 463 0.44 14.13 -16.48
CA SER A 463 0.68 15.09 -15.41
C SER A 463 -0.64 15.28 -14.66
N SER A 464 -0.73 14.81 -13.43
CA SER A 464 -1.88 15.03 -12.56
C SER A 464 -1.88 16.49 -12.10
N SER A 465 -2.32 17.40 -12.97
CA SER A 465 -2.79 18.69 -12.51
C SER A 465 -4.16 18.51 -11.87
N ALA A 466 -4.19 18.55 -10.54
CA ALA A 466 -5.34 18.87 -9.70
C ALA A 466 -6.66 18.15 -10.04
N GLN A 467 -6.85 16.97 -9.45
CA GLN A 467 -8.21 16.50 -9.17
C GLN A 467 -8.84 17.45 -8.13
N GLY A 468 -10.02 17.97 -8.48
CA GLY A 468 -10.71 19.03 -7.76
C GLY A 468 -11.07 18.67 -6.31
N GLN A 469 -10.86 19.65 -5.44
CA GLN A 469 -11.36 19.72 -4.07
C GLN A 469 -12.89 19.53 -4.01
N PRO A 470 -13.43 18.77 -3.04
CA PRO A 470 -14.81 18.91 -2.62
C PRO A 470 -14.90 20.02 -1.58
N SER A 471 -15.30 21.23 -1.98
CA SER A 471 -15.75 22.25 -1.04
C SER A 471 -17.28 22.27 -1.00
N GLY A 472 -17.83 21.92 0.16
CA GLY A 472 -19.21 22.24 0.49
C GLY A 472 -19.37 23.75 0.64
N GLN A 473 -20.13 24.36 -0.26
CA GLN A 473 -21.07 25.50 -0.09
C GLN A 473 -21.50 26.01 -1.49
N PRO A 474 -22.75 26.47 -1.69
CA PRO A 474 -23.38 26.53 -3.01
C PRO A 474 -23.03 27.81 -3.79
N PRO A 475 -22.75 27.77 -5.11
CA PRO A 475 -22.57 29.00 -5.88
C PRO A 475 -23.75 29.32 -6.81
N GLN A 476 -23.99 30.63 -6.87
CA GLN A 476 -24.85 31.33 -7.82
C GLN A 476 -24.41 31.11 -9.29
N SER A 477 -25.41 31.20 -10.18
CA SER A 477 -25.38 30.97 -11.62
C SER A 477 -24.43 31.86 -12.43
N GLY A 478 -23.57 31.24 -13.25
CA GLY A 478 -22.81 31.80 -14.38
C GLY A 478 -22.24 30.67 -15.25
N PRO A 479 -22.07 30.83 -16.58
CA PRO A 479 -22.01 29.70 -17.52
C PRO A 479 -20.68 28.94 -17.46
N GLN A 480 -20.79 27.63 -17.23
CA GLN A 480 -19.70 26.65 -17.15
C GLN A 480 -19.13 26.32 -18.54
N GLY A 481 -17.80 26.14 -18.61
CA GLY A 481 -17.14 25.46 -19.73
C GLY A 481 -17.56 23.99 -19.73
N GLY A 482 -18.31 23.60 -20.76
CA GLY A 482 -18.68 22.21 -21.03
C GLY A 482 -17.87 21.64 -22.18
N THR A 483 -17.68 20.32 -22.17
CA THR A 483 -17.07 19.58 -23.28
C THR A 483 -17.81 19.89 -24.59
N PRO A 484 -17.10 20.13 -25.72
CA PRO A 484 -17.73 20.42 -27.00
C PRO A 484 -18.73 19.32 -27.41
N PRO A 485 -19.85 19.65 -28.08
CA PRO A 485 -20.79 18.66 -28.60
C PRO A 485 -20.09 17.67 -29.54
N GLN A 486 -20.54 16.42 -29.54
CA GLN A 486 -19.91 15.35 -30.31
C GLN A 486 -19.91 15.63 -31.82
N GLU A 487 -20.92 16.34 -32.33
CA GLU A 487 -21.01 16.76 -33.73
C GLU A 487 -19.92 17.78 -34.10
N ALA A 488 -19.52 18.63 -33.16
CA ALA A 488 -18.43 19.59 -33.35
C ALA A 488 -17.06 18.89 -33.36
N ILE A 489 -16.88 17.86 -32.54
CA ILE A 489 -15.66 17.03 -32.51
C ILE A 489 -15.56 16.19 -33.79
N ALA A 490 -16.66 15.54 -34.19
CA ALA A 490 -16.71 14.71 -35.39
C ALA A 490 -16.34 15.50 -36.65
N ALA A 491 -16.79 16.75 -36.75
CA ALA A 491 -16.47 17.65 -37.87
C ALA A 491 -14.97 17.96 -38.03
N CYS A 492 -14.16 17.74 -36.99
CA CYS A 492 -12.73 18.03 -36.96
C CYS A 492 -11.83 16.80 -36.73
N SER A 493 -12.42 15.61 -36.54
CA SER A 493 -11.72 14.38 -36.16
C SER A 493 -10.63 13.90 -37.13
N ALA A 494 -10.71 14.28 -38.42
CA ALA A 494 -9.71 13.98 -39.45
C ALA A 494 -9.04 15.23 -40.05
N SER A 495 -9.21 16.39 -39.41
CA SER A 495 -8.71 17.69 -39.90
C SER A 495 -7.53 18.20 -39.07
N SER A 496 -6.81 19.20 -39.57
CA SER A 496 -5.77 19.92 -38.82
C SER A 496 -6.32 21.17 -38.14
N VAL A 497 -5.63 21.65 -37.10
CA VAL A 497 -5.91 22.96 -36.46
C VAL A 497 -5.99 24.05 -37.53
N GLY A 498 -7.03 24.90 -37.47
CA GLY A 498 -7.26 26.01 -38.40
C GLY A 498 -7.99 25.64 -39.69
N ALA A 499 -8.29 24.36 -39.95
CA ALA A 499 -9.14 23.96 -41.07
C ALA A 499 -10.57 24.47 -40.88
N ALA A 500 -11.22 24.88 -41.99
CA ALA A 500 -12.63 25.25 -41.97
C ALA A 500 -13.51 24.01 -41.72
N CYS A 501 -14.54 24.16 -40.90
CA CYS A 501 -15.44 23.07 -40.51
C CYS A 501 -16.89 23.54 -40.45
N SER A 502 -17.83 22.60 -40.53
CA SER A 502 -19.25 22.87 -40.32
C SER A 502 -19.98 21.66 -39.76
N PHE A 503 -20.94 21.87 -38.87
CA PHE A 503 -21.82 20.83 -38.34
C PHE A 503 -23.25 21.33 -38.16
N SER A 504 -24.21 20.42 -38.02
CA SER A 504 -25.62 20.78 -37.77
C SER A 504 -25.92 20.79 -36.28
N SER A 505 -26.54 21.86 -35.80
CA SER A 505 -27.08 21.97 -34.44
C SER A 505 -28.61 22.10 -34.49
N PRO A 506 -29.33 21.92 -33.37
CA PRO A 506 -30.78 22.17 -33.29
C PRO A 506 -31.20 23.58 -33.73
N ASN A 507 -30.29 24.55 -33.68
CA ASN A 507 -30.53 25.95 -34.07
C ASN A 507 -30.04 26.28 -35.49
N GLY A 508 -29.62 25.27 -36.28
CA GLY A 508 -29.15 25.43 -37.65
C GLY A 508 -27.70 24.98 -37.86
N THR A 509 -27.20 25.17 -39.08
CA THR A 509 -25.82 24.83 -39.44
C THR A 509 -24.84 25.84 -38.86
N VAL A 510 -23.83 25.34 -38.16
CA VAL A 510 -22.75 26.11 -37.55
C VAL A 510 -21.50 25.96 -38.40
N THR A 511 -20.89 27.06 -38.81
CA THR A 511 -19.61 27.09 -39.56
C THR A 511 -18.50 27.70 -38.70
N GLY A 512 -17.32 27.09 -38.75
CA GLY A 512 -16.25 27.38 -37.81
C GLY A 512 -14.86 27.03 -38.32
N THR A 513 -13.91 27.04 -37.40
CA THR A 513 -12.56 26.50 -37.60
C THR A 513 -12.24 25.45 -36.56
N CYS A 514 -11.53 24.39 -36.95
CA CYS A 514 -11.08 23.36 -36.02
C CYS A 514 -10.03 23.92 -35.06
N GLN A 515 -10.33 23.88 -33.77
CA GLN A 515 -9.42 24.33 -32.70
C GLN A 515 -9.25 23.21 -31.68
N LEU A 516 -8.08 23.19 -31.01
CA LEU A 516 -7.77 22.22 -29.97
C LEU A 516 -8.42 22.67 -28.66
N ILE A 517 -9.40 21.90 -28.18
CA ILE A 517 -10.09 22.11 -26.90
C ILE A 517 -9.83 20.88 -26.05
N GLU A 518 -9.17 21.05 -24.90
CA GLU A 518 -8.93 19.98 -23.91
C GLU A 518 -8.44 18.67 -24.55
N GLN A 519 -7.44 18.79 -25.44
CA GLN A 519 -6.74 17.67 -26.12
C GLN A 519 -7.48 17.01 -27.30
N GLN A 520 -8.63 17.53 -27.76
CA GLN A 520 -9.32 17.07 -28.97
C GLN A 520 -9.67 18.24 -29.93
N LEU A 521 -9.68 17.98 -31.24
CA LEU A 521 -10.09 18.99 -32.22
C LEU A 521 -11.61 19.08 -32.31
N ALA A 522 -12.15 20.28 -32.12
CA ALA A 522 -13.57 20.56 -32.27
C ALA A 522 -13.81 21.80 -33.13
N CYS A 523 -14.94 21.82 -33.84
CA CYS A 523 -15.34 22.93 -34.69
C CYS A 523 -15.86 24.11 -33.87
N VAL A 524 -15.08 25.20 -33.82
CA VAL A 524 -15.42 26.41 -33.06
C VAL A 524 -16.04 27.47 -33.99
N PRO A 525 -17.25 27.99 -33.71
CA PRO A 525 -17.91 28.99 -34.56
C PRO A 525 -17.06 30.25 -34.78
N LEU A 526 -17.06 30.79 -36.00
CA LEU A 526 -16.34 32.04 -36.32
C LEU A 526 -16.95 33.29 -35.66
N THR A 527 -18.20 33.19 -35.20
CA THR A 527 -18.91 34.20 -34.42
C THR A 527 -19.60 33.51 -33.24
N PRO A 528 -19.40 33.95 -31.99
CA PRO A 528 -20.11 33.37 -30.86
C PRO A 528 -21.63 33.54 -31.04
N PRO A 529 -22.45 32.54 -30.62
CA PRO A 529 -23.91 32.62 -30.68
C PRO A 529 -24.49 33.70 -29.76
#